data_AF-A0A1M6QLC9-F1
#
_entry.id   AF-A0A1M6QLC9-F1
#
_cell.length_a   1.000
_cell.length_b   1.000
_cell.length_c   1.000
_cell.angle_alpha   90.00
_cell.angle_beta   90.00
_cell.angle_gamma   90.00
#
_symmetry.space_group_name_H-M   'P 1'
#
loop_
_entity.id
_entity.type
_entity.pdbx_description
1 polymer ?
#
loop_
_entity_poly.entity_id
_entity_poly.type
_entity_poly.pdbx_seq_one_letter_code
_entity_poly.pdbx_strand_id
1 'polypeptide(L)'
;MDSGNSSRTMDQRIFSLDLPVEAVSLYLLCCGLVDGGATVSAKNILGMWNGTPDELANAHKILEAKNIVIKILSDGEGHDMYRVMEADEWE
;
A
#
# COMPACT_ATOMS: atom_id res chain seq x y z
N MET A 1 -2.61 9.79 -31.87
CA MET A 1 -3.55 9.30 -30.85
C MET A 1 -2.84 8.17 -30.14
N ASP A 2 -2.11 8.48 -29.06
CA ASP A 2 -1.47 7.47 -28.22
C ASP A 2 -2.39 7.19 -27.05
N SER A 3 -3.23 6.17 -27.22
CA SER A 3 -4.05 5.61 -26.16
C SER A 3 -3.30 4.45 -25.52
N GLY A 4 -3.00 4.56 -24.23
CA GLY A 4 -2.74 3.39 -23.38
C GLY A 4 -1.40 3.37 -22.66
N ASN A 5 -1.19 4.27 -21.70
CA ASN A 5 -0.49 3.88 -20.47
C ASN A 5 -0.91 4.79 -19.31
N SER A 6 -2.14 4.59 -18.83
CA SER A 6 -2.46 4.98 -17.45
C SER A 6 -1.59 4.07 -16.58
N SER A 7 -0.41 4.54 -16.14
CA SER A 7 0.50 3.74 -15.33
C SER A 7 -0.19 3.40 -14.02
N ARG A 8 -0.84 2.23 -13.95
CA ARG A 8 -1.44 1.75 -12.72
C ARG A 8 -0.30 1.37 -11.78
N THR A 9 -0.40 1.82 -10.54
CA THR A 9 0.59 1.58 -9.47
C THR A 9 0.67 0.09 -9.11
N MET A 10 -0.39 -0.67 -9.36
CA MET A 10 -0.45 -2.10 -9.04
C MET A 10 0.43 -2.96 -9.97
N ASP A 11 1.30 -3.76 -9.38
CA ASP A 11 2.06 -4.84 -10.03
C ASP A 11 1.48 -6.22 -9.62
N GLN A 12 1.27 -7.09 -10.62
CA GLN A 12 0.64 -8.40 -10.41
C GLN A 12 1.53 -9.38 -9.62
N ARG A 13 2.83 -9.12 -9.50
CA ARG A 13 3.76 -9.95 -8.73
C ARG A 13 3.33 -10.10 -7.27
N ILE A 14 2.55 -9.16 -6.72
CA ILE A 14 2.00 -9.24 -5.35
C ILE A 14 1.28 -10.57 -5.08
N PHE A 15 0.58 -11.11 -6.09
CA PHE A 15 -0.20 -12.35 -5.96
C PHE A 15 0.67 -13.61 -5.95
N SER A 16 1.93 -13.51 -6.33
CA SER A 16 2.89 -14.61 -6.34
C SER A 16 3.75 -14.67 -5.06
N LEU A 17 3.61 -13.68 -4.16
CA LEU A 17 4.45 -13.54 -2.96
C LEU A 17 3.92 -14.33 -1.74
N ASP A 18 2.85 -15.12 -1.90
CA ASP A 18 2.21 -15.92 -0.84
C ASP A 18 1.92 -15.11 0.45
N LEU A 19 1.49 -13.85 0.26
CA LEU A 19 1.15 -12.96 1.37
C LEU A 19 -0.25 -13.25 1.90
N PRO A 20 -0.50 -13.00 3.20
CA PRO A 20 -1.86 -12.99 3.74
C PRO A 20 -2.78 -12.04 2.96
N VAL A 21 -4.06 -12.40 2.88
CA VAL A 21 -5.08 -11.64 2.14
C VAL A 21 -5.15 -10.19 2.60
N GLU A 22 -4.96 -9.94 3.89
CA GLU A 22 -4.98 -8.61 4.50
C GLU A 22 -3.82 -7.75 4.00
N ALA A 23 -2.63 -8.33 3.83
CA ALA A 23 -1.47 -7.63 3.28
C ALA A 23 -1.66 -7.29 1.79
N VAL A 24 -2.16 -8.25 1.01
CA VAL A 24 -2.52 -7.99 -0.40
C VAL A 24 -3.60 -6.92 -0.50
N SER A 25 -4.62 -6.97 0.35
CA SER A 25 -5.72 -6.00 0.36
C SER A 25 -5.24 -4.60 0.71
N LEU A 26 -4.34 -4.46 1.70
CA LEU A 26 -3.73 -3.18 2.05
C LEU A 26 -2.90 -2.62 0.88
N TYR A 27 -2.10 -3.47 0.21
CA TYR A 27 -1.35 -3.05 -0.98
C TYR A 27 -2.27 -2.52 -2.09
N LEU A 28 -3.35 -3.24 -2.39
CA LEU A 28 -4.33 -2.84 -3.41
C LEU A 28 -5.04 -1.53 -3.04
N LEU A 29 -5.38 -1.35 -1.76
CA LEU A 29 -5.94 -0.10 -1.24
C LEU A 29 -4.95 1.07 -1.46
N CYS A 30 -3.68 0.89 -1.10
CA CYS A 30 -2.64 1.89 -1.31
C CYS A 30 -2.46 2.22 -2.80
N CYS A 31 -2.47 1.22 -3.69
CA CYS A 31 -2.42 1.45 -5.14
C CYS A 31 -3.63 2.25 -5.61
N GLY A 32 -4.84 1.92 -5.13
CA GLY A 32 -6.06 2.66 -5.46
C GLY A 32 -6.02 4.12 -5.01
N LEU A 33 -5.40 4.41 -3.86
CA LEU A 33 -5.14 5.78 -3.41
C LEU A 33 -4.22 6.53 -4.38
N VAL A 34 -3.08 5.93 -4.75
CA VAL A 34 -2.10 6.55 -5.66
C VAL A 34 -2.73 6.77 -7.05
N ASP A 35 -3.37 5.76 -7.61
CA ASP A 35 -4.04 5.83 -8.92
C ASP A 35 -5.19 6.87 -8.92
N GLY A 36 -5.82 7.09 -7.76
CA GLY A 36 -6.84 8.11 -7.54
C GLY A 36 -6.28 9.53 -7.25
N GLY A 37 -4.96 9.71 -7.22
CA GLY A 37 -4.31 10.98 -6.91
C GLY A 37 -4.38 11.39 -5.44
N ALA A 38 -4.73 10.45 -4.55
CA ALA A 38 -4.80 10.67 -3.11
C ALA A 38 -3.50 10.20 -2.42
N THR A 39 -3.15 10.87 -1.32
CA THR A 39 -1.96 10.49 -0.56
C THR A 39 -2.19 9.19 0.22
N VAL A 40 -1.17 8.34 0.28
CA VAL A 40 -1.18 7.13 1.12
C VAL A 40 -0.84 7.53 2.55
N SER A 41 -1.85 7.88 3.34
CA SER A 41 -1.73 8.28 4.74
C SER A 41 -2.49 7.33 5.65
N ALA A 42 -2.08 7.21 6.92
CA ALA A 42 -2.81 6.42 7.91
C ALA A 42 -4.29 6.82 7.99
N LYS A 43 -4.58 8.12 7.93
CA LYS A 43 -5.96 8.65 7.88
C LYS A 43 -6.76 8.12 6.68
N ASN A 44 -6.18 8.17 5.47
CA ASN A 44 -6.88 7.74 4.26
C ASN A 44 -7.05 6.21 4.21
N ILE A 45 -6.05 5.47 4.69
CA ILE A 45 -6.10 4.01 4.81
C ILE A 45 -7.21 3.62 5.79
N LEU A 46 -7.21 4.18 7.00
CA LEU A 46 -8.22 3.90 8.03
C LEU A 46 -9.65 4.23 7.58
N GLY A 47 -9.82 5.26 6.74
CA GLY A 47 -11.13 5.63 6.20
C GLY A 47 -11.72 4.61 5.21
N MET A 48 -10.90 3.71 4.66
CA MET A 48 -11.32 2.71 3.66
C MET A 48 -11.04 1.26 4.07
N TRP A 49 -10.23 1.05 5.12
CA TRP A 49 -9.93 -0.26 5.66
C TRP A 49 -11.15 -0.86 6.36
N ASN A 50 -11.54 -2.06 5.96
CA ASN A 50 -12.70 -2.76 6.50
C ASN A 50 -12.33 -3.88 7.50
N GLY A 51 -11.04 -4.10 7.75
CA GLY A 51 -10.56 -5.07 8.74
C GLY A 51 -10.38 -4.45 10.12
N THR A 52 -9.87 -5.24 11.05
CA THR A 52 -9.53 -4.80 12.40
C THR A 52 -8.25 -3.96 12.42
N PRO A 53 -8.01 -3.17 13.50
CA PRO A 53 -6.75 -2.46 13.69
C PRO A 53 -5.54 -3.40 13.75
N ASP A 54 -5.68 -4.58 14.35
CA ASP A 54 -4.60 -5.56 14.47
C ASP A 54 -4.23 -6.15 13.09
N GLU A 55 -5.22 -6.47 12.26
CA GLU A 55 -5.00 -6.91 10.88
C GLU A 55 -4.29 -5.82 10.05
N LEU A 56 -4.70 -4.55 10.21
CA LEU A 56 -4.04 -3.43 9.52
C LEU A 56 -2.58 -3.28 9.96
N ALA A 57 -2.33 -3.31 11.27
CA ALA A 57 -0.99 -3.20 11.82
C ALA A 57 -0.09 -4.36 11.36
N ASN A 58 -0.63 -5.58 11.31
CA ASN A 58 0.10 -6.75 10.81
C ASN A 58 0.36 -6.67 9.30
N ALA A 59 -0.64 -6.25 8.50
CA ALA A 59 -0.50 -6.04 7.07
C ALA A 59 0.60 -5.02 6.75
N HIS A 60 0.65 -3.89 7.47
CA HIS A 60 1.73 -2.90 7.32
C HIS A 60 3.11 -3.51 7.60
N LYS A 61 3.26 -4.26 8.71
CA LYS A 61 4.54 -4.91 9.04
C LYS A 61 5.00 -5.87 7.94
N ILE A 62 4.08 -6.64 7.36
CA ILE A 62 4.40 -7.59 6.27
C ILE A 62 4.86 -6.85 5.02
N LEU A 63 4.12 -5.81 4.61
CA LEU A 63 4.47 -5.05 3.40
C LEU A 63 5.75 -4.23 3.57
N GLU A 64 5.98 -3.68 4.76
CA GLU A 64 7.20 -2.94 5.09
C GLU A 64 8.42 -3.86 5.11
N ALA A 65 8.30 -5.06 5.70
CA ALA A 65 9.36 -6.07 5.72
C ALA A 65 9.73 -6.62 4.33
N LYS A 66 8.91 -6.38 3.31
CA LYS A 66 9.15 -6.76 1.91
C LYS A 66 9.48 -5.58 1.01
N ASN A 67 9.67 -4.39 1.60
CA ASN A 67 9.89 -3.14 0.89
C ASN A 67 8.80 -2.84 -0.18
N ILE A 68 7.53 -3.20 0.09
CA ILE A 68 6.41 -3.01 -0.84
C ILE A 68 5.66 -1.70 -0.52
N VAL A 69 5.35 -1.49 0.76
CA VAL A 69 4.75 -0.25 1.26
C VAL A 69 5.53 0.19 2.49
N ILE A 70 6.27 1.28 2.36
CA ILE A 70 7.16 1.77 3.42
C ILE A 70 6.64 3.06 4.05
N LYS A 71 6.89 3.23 5.34
CA LYS A 71 6.61 4.49 6.03
C LYS A 71 7.69 5.53 5.69
N ILE A 72 7.28 6.68 5.18
CA ILE A 72 8.18 7.78 4.77
C ILE A 72 8.15 8.98 5.71
N LEU A 73 7.07 9.17 6.45
CA LEU A 73 6.94 10.20 7.48
C LEU A 73 6.15 9.64 8.66
N SER A 74 6.56 10.01 9.86
CA SER A 74 5.83 9.76 11.10
C SER A 74 6.03 10.96 12.02
N ASP A 75 4.94 11.54 12.50
CA ASP A 75 4.96 12.66 13.43
C ASP A 75 4.65 12.25 14.87
N GLY A 76 4.42 10.95 15.11
CA GLY A 76 4.01 10.41 16.41
C GLY A 76 2.57 10.75 16.81
N GLU A 77 1.84 11.53 16.01
CA GLU A 77 0.44 11.92 16.24
C GLU A 77 -0.54 11.14 15.35
N GLY A 78 -0.04 10.17 14.58
CA GLY A 78 -0.85 9.30 13.73
C GLY A 78 -1.05 9.84 12.32
N HIS A 79 -0.29 10.86 11.90
CA HIS A 79 -0.23 11.30 10.49
C HIS A 79 0.88 10.60 9.72
N ASP A 80 1.00 9.28 9.91
CA ASP A 80 1.96 8.47 9.19
C ASP A 80 1.66 8.51 7.68
N MET A 81 2.70 8.73 6.88
CA MET A 81 2.64 8.74 5.43
C MET A 81 3.45 7.58 4.89
N TYR A 82 2.95 6.96 3.83
CA TYR A 82 3.53 5.78 3.24
C TYR A 82 3.81 6.00 1.74
N ARG A 83 4.70 5.18 1.20
CA ARG A 83 4.98 5.10 -0.23
C ARG A 83 4.80 3.68 -0.71
N VAL A 84 4.12 3.51 -1.84
CA VAL A 84 4.14 2.25 -2.60
C VAL A 84 5.42 2.24 -3.42
N MET A 85 6.22 1.20 -3.24
CA MET A 85 7.51 1.02 -3.92
C MET A 85 7.31 0.35 -5.27
N GLU A 86 8.19 0.66 -6.22
CA GLU A 86 8.20 -0.04 -7.50
C GLU A 86 8.60 -1.49 -7.28
N ALA A 87 8.04 -2.39 -8.09
CA ALA A 87 8.17 -3.82 -7.82
C ALA A 87 9.56 -4.40 -8.15
N ASP A 88 10.45 -3.63 -8.76
CA ASP A 88 11.89 -3.92 -8.84
C ASP A 88 12.66 -3.60 -7.54
N GLU A 89 12.05 -2.86 -6.61
CA GLU A 89 12.61 -2.53 -5.29
C GLU A 89 12.17 -3.51 -4.19
N TRP A 90 11.24 -4.44 -4.46
CA TRP A 90 10.71 -5.38 -3.45
C TRP A 90 11.73 -6.47 -3.03
N GLU A 91 11.60 -6.97 -1.79
CA GLU A 91 12.42 -8.05 -1.20
C GLU A 91 11.76 -9.45 -1.20
#